data_AF-A0A350RIW5-F1
#
_entry.id   AF-A0A350RIW5-F1
#
_cell.length_a   1.000
_cell.length_b   1.000
_cell.length_c   1.000
_cell.angle_alpha   90.00
_cell.angle_beta   90.00
_cell.angle_gamma   90.00
#
_symmetry.space_group_name_H-M   'P 1'
#
loop_
_entity.id
_entity.type
_entity.pdbx_description
1 polymer ?
#
loop_
_entity_poly.entity_id
_entity_poly.type
_entity_poly.pdbx_seq_one_letter_code
_entity_poly.pdbx_strand_id
1 'polypeptide(L)' 'VIASMYAVWHGPHGLKNIAERIHLLTANFAKRLDSAGIVVVNKTFFDTVTIQVPNEAADITQRALD' A
#
# COMPACT_ATOMS: atom_id res chain seq x y z
N VAL A 1 25.13 5.28 -5.82
CA VAL A 1 25.64 3.93 -6.18
C VAL A 1 24.85 2.80 -5.54
N ILE A 2 24.39 2.90 -4.27
CA ILE A 2 23.65 1.80 -3.61
C ILE A 2 22.39 1.37 -4.38
N ALA A 3 21.57 2.31 -4.86
CA ALA A 3 20.33 1.99 -5.59
C ALA A 3 20.59 1.21 -6.90
N SER A 4 21.65 1.52 -7.64
CA SER A 4 21.99 0.77 -8.86
C SER A 4 22.48 -0.64 -8.53
N MET A 5 23.25 -0.81 -7.45
CA MET A 5 23.68 -2.14 -6.99
C MET A 5 22.50 -3.00 -6.53
N TYR A 6 21.48 -2.39 -5.91
CA TYR A 6 20.23 -3.08 -5.56
C TYR A 6 19.51 -3.62 -6.81
N ALA A 7 19.42 -2.81 -7.86
CA ALA A 7 18.82 -3.22 -9.12
C ALA A 7 19.61 -4.36 -9.80
N VAL A 8 20.95 -4.29 -9.78
CA VAL A 8 21.82 -5.37 -10.31
C VAL A 8 21.64 -6.66 -9.51
N TRP A 9 21.64 -6.58 -8.17
CA TRP A 9 21.51 -7.74 -7.29
C TRP A 9 20.18 -8.48 -7.48
N HIS A 10 19.07 -7.75 -7.52
CA HIS A 10 17.74 -8.35 -7.67
C HIS A 10 17.41 -8.70 -9.12
N GLY A 11 17.98 -7.97 -10.09
CA GLY A 11 17.62 -8.09 -11.49
C GLY A 11 16.14 -7.75 -11.77
N PRO A 12 15.71 -7.76 -13.03
CA PRO A 12 14.34 -7.40 -13.41
C PRO A 12 13.29 -8.34 -12.78
N HIS A 13 13.58 -9.63 -12.66
CA HIS A 13 12.67 -10.60 -12.04
C HIS A 13 12.52 -10.37 -10.53
N GLY A 14 13.63 -10.13 -9.81
CA GLY A 14 13.56 -9.88 -8.37
C GLY A 14 12.83 -8.58 -8.04
N LEU A 15 13.09 -7.51 -8.80
CA LEU A 15 12.36 -6.24 -8.65
C LEU A 15 10.87 -6.40 -8.95
N LYS A 16 10.51 -7.17 -9.99
CA LYS A 16 9.11 -7.48 -10.30
C LYS A 16 8.45 -8.27 -9.16
N ASN A 17 9.11 -9.29 -8.61
CA ASN A 17 8.57 -10.07 -7.49
C ASN A 17 8.36 -9.20 -6.23
N ILE A 18 9.29 -8.28 -5.93
CA ILE A 18 9.14 -7.31 -4.84
C ILE A 18 7.92 -6.43 -5.08
N ALA A 19 7.79 -5.91 -6.31
CA ALA A 19 6.69 -5.03 -6.68
C ALA A 19 5.33 -5.73 -6.62
N GLU A 20 5.22 -6.94 -7.16
CA GLU A 20 4.00 -7.76 -7.13
C GLU A 20 3.59 -8.10 -5.70
N ARG A 21 4.56 -8.44 -4.83
CA ARG A 21 4.29 -8.70 -3.41
C ARG A 21 3.72 -7.47 -2.72
N ILE A 22 4.34 -6.30 -2.90
CA ILE A 22 3.85 -5.04 -2.31
C ILE A 22 2.44 -4.75 -2.82
N HIS A 23 2.24 -4.81 -4.13
CA HIS A 23 0.93 -4.55 -4.73
C HIS A 23 -0.15 -5.50 -4.23
N LEU A 24 0.16 -6.80 -4.08
CA LEU A 24 -0.79 -7.78 -3.55
C LEU A 24 -1.19 -7.47 -2.11
N LEU A 25 -0.26 -7.05 -1.25
CA LEU A 25 -0.55 -6.63 0.11
C LEU A 25 -1.47 -5.41 0.12
N THR A 26 -1.17 -4.39 -0.70
CA THR A 26 -1.96 -3.17 -0.82
C THR A 26 -3.36 -3.46 -1.38
N ALA A 27 -3.50 -4.32 -2.39
CA ALA A 27 -4.78 -4.73 -2.95
C ALA A 27 -5.65 -5.48 -1.92
N ASN A 28 -5.04 -6.37 -1.14
CA ASN A 28 -5.73 -7.06 -0.06
C ASN A 28 -6.16 -6.08 1.05
N PHE A 29 -5.33 -5.08 1.37
CA PHE A 29 -5.68 -4.02 2.31
C PHE A 29 -6.87 -3.18 1.83
N ALA A 30 -6.83 -2.70 0.59
CA ALA A 30 -7.94 -1.95 -0.02
C ALA A 30 -9.25 -2.77 -0.03
N LYS A 31 -9.20 -4.06 -0.39
CA LYS A 31 -10.37 -4.94 -0.36
C LYS A 31 -10.94 -5.11 1.05
N ARG A 32 -10.08 -5.20 2.07
CA ARG A 32 -10.52 -5.31 3.47
C ARG A 32 -11.17 -4.02 3.98
N LEU A 33 -10.65 -2.87 3.61
CA LEU A 33 -11.25 -1.57 3.91
C LEU A 33 -12.65 -1.44 3.28
N ASP A 34 -12.77 -1.78 2.01
CA ASP A 34 -14.05 -1.79 1.29
C ASP A 34 -15.07 -2.75 1.93
N SER A 35 -14.62 -3.97 2.28
CA SER A 35 -15.46 -4.95 2.99
C SER A 35 -15.90 -4.48 4.38
N ALA A 36 -15.15 -3.56 5.00
CA ALA A 36 -15.48 -2.93 6.27
C ALA A 36 -16.34 -1.65 6.10
N GLY A 37 -16.75 -1.31 4.88
CA GLY A 37 -17.56 -0.13 4.57
C GLY A 37 -16.75 1.18 4.47
N ILE A 38 -15.42 1.12 4.46
CA ILE A 38 -14.55 2.29 4.31
C ILE A 38 -14.32 2.54 2.82
N VAL A 39 -14.65 3.75 2.38
CA VAL A 39 -14.53 4.14 0.97
C VAL A 39 -13.06 4.34 0.59
N VAL A 40 -12.57 3.51 -0.33
CA VAL A 40 -11.27 3.68 -1.01
C VAL A 40 -11.47 4.59 -2.22
N VAL A 41 -10.75 5.71 -2.27
CA VAL A 41 -10.93 6.76 -3.28
C VAL A 41 -10.25 6.40 -4.60
N ASN A 42 -9.07 5.77 -4.55
CA ASN A 42 -8.31 5.40 -5.75
C ASN A 42 -8.90 4.15 -6.42
N LYS A 43 -9.24 4.25 -7.70
CA LYS A 43 -9.65 3.07 -8.50
C LYS A 43 -8.48 2.18 -8.92
N THR A 44 -7.29 2.75 -9.00
CA THR A 44 -6.03 2.08 -9.37
C THR A 44 -4.91 2.58 -8.48
N PHE A 45 -4.04 1.69 -8.03
CA PHE A 45 -2.93 2.00 -7.13
C PHE A 45 -1.83 0.96 -7.25
N PHE A 46 -0.62 1.29 -6.79
CA PHE A 46 0.46 0.32 -6.61
C PHE A 46 0.54 -0.11 -5.15
N ASP A 47 1.15 0.72 -4.30
CA ASP A 47 1.39 0.44 -2.89
C ASP A 47 0.62 1.36 -1.92
N THR A 48 0.03 2.43 -2.44
CA THR A 48 -0.59 3.52 -1.66
C THR A 48 -2.09 3.60 -1.90
N VAL A 49 -2.87 3.71 -0.82
CA VAL A 49 -4.35 3.81 -0.86
C VAL A 49 -4.79 5.08 -0.15
N THR A 50 -5.69 5.86 -0.75
CA THR A 50 -6.39 6.96 -0.07
C THR A 50 -7.80 6.50 0.32
N ILE A 51 -8.16 6.73 1.57
CA ILE A 51 -9.48 6.41 2.11
C ILE A 51 -10.21 7.65 2.59
N GLN A 52 -11.54 7.62 2.54
CA GLN A 52 -12.39 8.65 3.10
C GLN A 52 -12.88 8.23 4.49
N VAL A 53 -12.57 9.05 5.50
CA VAL A 53 -12.91 8.80 6.91
C VAL A 53 -13.43 10.09 7.56
N PRO A 54 -14.72 10.45 7.32
CA PRO A 54 -15.28 11.73 7.75
C PRO A 54 -15.18 11.92 9.26
N ASN A 55 -14.50 12.99 9.71
CA ASN A 55 -14.28 13.32 11.12
C ASN A 55 -13.51 12.28 11.97
N GLU A 56 -12.97 11.22 11.38
CA GLU A 56 -12.30 10.13 12.11
C GLU A 56 -10.78 10.09 11.89
N ALA A 57 -10.24 10.92 10.97
CA ALA A 57 -8.82 10.86 10.58
C ALA A 57 -7.84 11.03 11.76
N ALA A 58 -8.13 11.94 12.69
CA ALA A 58 -7.30 12.17 13.87
C ALA A 58 -7.31 10.95 14.81
N ASP A 59 -8.49 10.39 15.10
CA ASP A 59 -8.63 9.22 15.98
C ASP A 59 -7.97 7.97 15.40
N ILE A 60 -8.10 7.77 14.08
CA ILE A 60 -7.41 6.68 13.37
C ILE A 60 -5.89 6.86 13.47
N THR A 61 -5.39 8.08 13.30
CA THR A 61 -3.97 8.38 13.41
C THR A 61 -3.46 8.11 14.83
N GLN A 62 -4.20 8.53 15.85
CA GLN A 62 -3.83 8.28 17.25
C GLN A 62 -3.74 6.78 17.54
N ARG A 63 -4.76 5.99 17.15
CA ARG A 63 -4.75 4.53 17.32
C ARG A 63 -3.62 3.81 16.58
N ALA A 64 -3.04 4.42 15.55
CA ALA A 64 -1.93 3.85 14.79
C ALA A 64 -0.56 4.18 15.38
N LEU A 65 -0.47 5.19 16.26
CA LEU A 65 0.74 5.57 16.96
C LEU A 65 0.93 4.79 18.27
N ASP A 66 -0.16 4.33 18.86
CA ASP A 66 -0.21 3.48 20.07
C ASP A 66 0.15 2.01 19.75
#